data_AF-A0A1V5JXI5-F1
#
_entry.id   AF-A0A1V5JXI5-F1
#
_cell.length_a   1.000
_cell.length_b   1.000
_cell.length_c   1.000
_cell.angle_alpha   90.00
_cell.angle_beta   90.00
_cell.angle_gamma   90.00
#
_symmetry.space_group_name_H-M   'P 1'
#
loop_
_entity.id
_entity.type
_entity.pdbx_description
1 polymer ?
#
loop_
_entity_poly.entity_id
_entity_poly.type
_entity_poly.pdbx_seq_one_letter_code
_entity_poly.pdbx_strand_id
1 'polypeptide(L)'
;MYLNDNLLRRDQDYVIDYEYGILTILLPLGPDDIVRVEYEYFRGPFGAPADYKSNFIGAVLGWTPNEQVKVRMEIARYADDPKSAALLEATPVMPNTHTVMGLSGRFDSKGLSISGDLALSHDQFPFDDNRKPNAANAVLGVMAAADANSKPYLVLAHRDGISVGAAGVGDFRRYGVGSGLAGPVVRAMAGSDDGTYTWFFATDGGLTGRARSTTWAIGREYTLRPGSPAMT
;
A
#
# COMPACT_ATOMS: atom_id res chain seq x y z
N MET A 1 4.36 17.24 -21.36
CA MET A 1 3.03 17.88 -21.41
C MET A 1 2.64 18.06 -22.86
N TYR A 2 1.42 17.68 -23.22
CA TYR A 2 0.93 17.68 -24.59
C TYR A 2 -0.41 18.41 -24.70
N LEU A 3 -0.63 19.11 -25.81
CA LEU A 3 -1.92 19.68 -26.22
C LEU A 3 -2.28 19.10 -27.59
N ASN A 4 -3.38 18.35 -27.67
CA ASN A 4 -3.79 17.63 -28.88
C ASN A 4 -2.62 16.82 -29.48
N ASP A 5 -1.95 16.06 -28.61
CA ASP A 5 -0.74 15.26 -28.88
C ASP A 5 0.52 16.03 -29.31
N ASN A 6 0.50 17.36 -29.34
CA ASN A 6 1.69 18.17 -29.58
C ASN A 6 2.43 18.49 -28.28
N LEU A 7 3.73 18.22 -28.26
CA LEU A 7 4.59 18.49 -27.10
C LEU A 7 4.71 20.01 -26.88
N LEU A 8 4.31 20.47 -25.70
CA LEU A 8 4.46 21.87 -25.30
C LEU A 8 5.85 22.15 -24.72
N ARG A 9 6.35 23.38 -24.89
CA ARG A 9 7.63 23.83 -24.36
C ARG A 9 7.46 24.51 -23.01
N ARG A 10 8.24 24.03 -22.05
CA ARG A 10 8.33 24.63 -20.71
C ARG A 10 8.84 26.07 -20.79
N ASP A 11 8.26 26.94 -19.96
CA ASP A 11 8.55 28.37 -19.83
C ASP A 11 8.26 29.21 -21.10
N GLN A 12 7.56 28.62 -22.09
CA GLN A 12 7.07 29.29 -23.29
C GLN A 12 5.57 29.08 -23.44
N ASP A 13 5.16 27.81 -23.47
CA ASP A 13 3.77 27.40 -23.69
C ASP A 13 3.06 27.10 -22.36
N TYR A 14 3.82 26.80 -21.31
CA TYR A 14 3.31 26.52 -19.97
C TYR A 14 4.37 26.77 -18.88
N VAL A 15 3.93 26.96 -17.64
CA VAL A 15 4.77 27.09 -16.43
C VAL A 15 4.23 26.16 -15.35
N ILE A 16 5.12 25.60 -14.52
CA ILE A 16 4.76 24.75 -13.37
C ILE A 16 5.31 25.37 -12.09
N ASP A 17 4.43 25.57 -11.12
CA ASP A 17 4.78 25.80 -9.74
C ASP A 17 4.87 24.45 -9.00
N TYR A 18 6.08 24.03 -8.66
CA TYR A 18 6.31 22.74 -8.00
C TYR A 18 6.08 22.78 -6.49
N GLU A 19 6.02 23.97 -5.89
CA GLU A 19 5.75 24.14 -4.46
C GLU A 19 4.27 23.89 -4.18
N TYR A 20 3.40 24.42 -5.05
CA TYR A 20 1.95 24.31 -4.92
C TYR A 20 1.30 23.32 -5.90
N GLY A 21 2.09 22.73 -6.81
CA GLY A 21 1.59 21.77 -7.80
C GLY A 21 0.69 22.40 -8.86
N ILE A 22 0.88 23.69 -9.17
CA ILE A 22 0.04 24.44 -10.11
C ILE A 22 0.65 24.38 -11.50
N LEU A 23 -0.14 23.97 -12.48
CA LEU A 23 0.21 24.03 -13.89
C LEU A 23 -0.55 25.18 -14.57
N THR A 24 0.18 26.12 -15.14
CA THR A 24 -0.37 27.27 -15.87
C THR A 24 -0.06 27.13 -17.35
N ILE A 25 -1.10 27.11 -18.18
CA ILE A 25 -0.99 27.04 -19.64
C ILE A 25 -1.04 28.46 -20.19
N LEU A 26 -0.05 28.84 -20.99
CA LEU A 26 0.09 30.20 -21.54
C LEU A 26 -0.55 30.33 -22.93
N LEU A 27 -1.13 29.25 -23.44
CA LEU A 27 -1.85 29.18 -24.71
C LEU A 27 -3.38 29.23 -24.46
N PRO A 28 -4.15 29.85 -25.37
CA PRO A 28 -5.61 29.77 -25.31
C PRO A 28 -6.08 28.33 -25.56
N LEU A 29 -7.05 27.86 -24.76
CA LEU A 29 -7.66 26.54 -24.89
C LEU A 29 -9.11 26.65 -25.37
N GLY A 30 -9.45 25.86 -26.38
CA GLY A 30 -10.82 25.64 -26.84
C GLY A 30 -11.54 24.55 -26.04
N PRO A 31 -12.87 24.44 -26.20
CA PRO A 31 -13.68 23.44 -25.49
C PRO A 31 -13.38 21.99 -25.90
N ASP A 32 -12.81 21.77 -27.09
CA ASP A 32 -12.49 20.45 -27.63
C ASP A 32 -11.01 20.05 -27.43
N ASP A 33 -10.21 20.91 -26.80
CA ASP A 33 -8.78 20.69 -26.63
C ASP A 33 -8.47 19.68 -25.52
N ILE A 34 -7.57 18.74 -25.81
CA ILE A 34 -7.12 17.71 -24.87
C ILE A 34 -5.71 18.04 -24.38
N VAL A 35 -5.60 18.32 -23.09
CA VAL A 35 -4.31 18.50 -22.41
C VAL A 35 -3.92 17.20 -21.72
N ARG A 36 -2.80 16.60 -22.14
CA ARG A 36 -2.18 15.47 -21.43
C ARG A 36 -0.99 15.95 -20.60
N VAL A 37 -1.10 15.81 -19.29
CA VAL A 37 -0.03 16.13 -18.34
C VAL A 37 0.57 14.83 -17.83
N GLU A 38 1.85 14.64 -18.15
CA GLU A 38 2.67 13.60 -17.55
C GLU A 38 3.59 14.32 -16.55
N TYR A 39 3.48 13.96 -15.28
CA TYR A 39 4.27 14.55 -14.22
C TYR A 39 4.86 13.44 -13.35
N GLU A 40 6.06 13.69 -12.85
CA GLU A 40 6.70 12.89 -11.81
C GLU A 40 6.89 13.81 -10.61
N TYR A 41 6.21 13.49 -9.51
CA TYR A 41 6.32 14.27 -8.28
C TYR A 41 7.37 13.61 -7.39
N PHE A 42 8.45 14.34 -7.06
CA PHE A 42 9.56 13.85 -6.25
C PHE A 42 9.17 13.75 -4.77
N ARG A 43 8.28 12.81 -4.45
CA ARG A 43 8.05 12.28 -3.10
C ARG A 43 7.88 10.78 -3.24
N GLY A 44 9.00 10.07 -3.35
CA GLY A 44 9.07 8.61 -3.39
C GLY A 44 8.09 7.93 -4.36
N PRO A 45 7.96 6.60 -4.30
CA PRO A 45 6.82 5.93 -4.91
C PRO A 45 5.52 6.43 -4.24
N PHE A 46 4.51 6.80 -5.05
CA PHE A 46 3.14 7.10 -4.60
C PHE A 46 2.94 8.36 -3.71
N GLY A 47 3.83 9.35 -3.78
CA GLY A 47 3.62 10.65 -3.11
C GLY A 47 3.96 10.66 -1.61
N ALA A 48 4.50 9.56 -1.07
CA ALA A 48 5.05 9.49 0.27
C ALA A 48 6.54 9.86 0.27
N PRO A 49 7.10 10.53 1.30
CA PRO A 49 8.54 10.73 1.39
C PRO A 49 9.26 9.39 1.19
N ALA A 50 10.20 9.34 0.25
CA ALA A 50 10.92 8.12 -0.06
C ALA A 50 11.73 7.68 1.16
N ASP A 51 11.47 6.47 1.66
CA ASP A 51 12.19 5.91 2.79
C ASP A 51 13.67 5.59 2.44
N TYR A 52 13.94 5.38 1.16
CA TYR A 52 15.28 5.16 0.59
C TYR A 52 15.53 6.15 -0.55
N LYS A 53 16.78 6.60 -0.68
CA LYS A 53 17.28 7.23 -1.89
C LYS A 53 17.27 6.21 -3.02
N SER A 54 16.65 6.57 -4.14
CA SER A 54 16.61 5.72 -5.32
C SER A 54 17.54 6.26 -6.41
N ASN A 55 18.21 5.35 -7.11
CA ASN A 55 19.01 5.65 -8.27
C ASN A 55 18.34 5.07 -9.51
N PHE A 56 18.34 5.84 -10.59
CA PHE A 56 17.83 5.42 -11.89
C PHE A 56 18.95 5.43 -12.91
N ILE A 57 19.09 4.34 -13.65
CA ILE A 57 20.02 4.23 -14.77
C ILE A 57 19.25 3.66 -15.95
N GLY A 58 19.29 4.36 -17.08
CA GLY A 58 18.67 3.94 -18.32
C GLY A 58 19.65 3.97 -19.47
N ALA A 59 19.46 3.06 -20.42
CA ALA A 59 20.13 3.10 -21.71
C ALA A 59 19.12 2.79 -22.82
N VAL A 60 19.24 3.52 -23.92
CA VAL A 60 18.41 3.36 -25.10
C VAL A 60 19.32 3.18 -26.31
N LEU A 61 19.07 2.13 -27.09
CA LEU A 61 19.73 1.87 -28.35
C LEU A 61 18.70 1.92 -29.47
N GLY A 62 18.83 2.90 -30.35
CA GLY A 62 18.05 3.00 -31.58
C GLY A 62 18.85 2.47 -32.76
N TRP A 63 18.22 1.66 -33.60
CA TRP A 63 18.80 1.15 -34.84
C TRP A 63 17.81 1.29 -35.99
N THR A 64 18.27 1.91 -37.08
CA THR A 64 17.50 2.09 -38.31
C THR A 64 18.27 1.47 -39.47
N PRO A 65 18.14 0.16 -39.72
CA PRO A 65 18.88 -0.52 -40.79
C PRO A 65 18.58 0.04 -42.18
N ASN A 66 17.40 0.62 -42.36
CA ASN A 66 16.98 1.33 -43.57
C ASN A 66 15.90 2.37 -43.21
N GLU A 67 15.41 3.10 -44.22
CA GLU A 67 14.38 4.14 -44.02
C GLU A 67 13.00 3.59 -43.59
N GLN A 68 12.76 2.30 -43.79
CA GLN A 68 11.47 1.65 -43.57
C GLN A 68 11.39 0.99 -42.19
N VAL A 69 12.52 0.63 -41.57
CA VAL A 69 12.57 -0.14 -40.33
C VAL A 69 13.23 0.70 -39.24
N LYS A 70 12.53 0.83 -38.11
CA LYS A 70 13.07 1.42 -36.88
C LYS A 70 12.96 0.40 -35.75
N VAL A 71 14.06 0.14 -35.08
CA VAL A 71 14.11 -0.72 -33.89
C VAL A 71 14.67 0.10 -32.75
N ARG A 72 14.07 -0.03 -31.57
CA ARG A 72 14.56 0.61 -30.36
C ARG A 72 14.55 -0.40 -29.22
N MET A 73 15.68 -0.51 -28.55
CA MET A 73 15.84 -1.30 -27.34
C MET A 73 16.08 -0.36 -26.18
N GLU A 74 15.45 -0.64 -25.05
CA GLU A 74 15.49 0.17 -23.85
C GLU A 74 15.77 -0.74 -22.67
N ILE A 75 16.67 -0.32 -21.80
CA ILE A 75 16.85 -0.92 -20.48
C ILE A 75 16.79 0.20 -19.47
N ALA A 76 15.96 0.03 -18.45
CA ALA A 76 15.82 0.95 -17.34
C ALA A 76 15.95 0.16 -16.05
N ARG A 77 16.81 0.62 -15.15
CA ARG A 77 16.97 0.05 -13.83
C ARG A 77 16.75 1.13 -12.78
N TYR A 78 15.82 0.87 -11.90
CA TYR A 78 15.57 1.61 -10.68
C TYR A 78 16.07 0.77 -9.51
N ALA A 79 16.86 1.35 -8.61
CA ALA A 79 17.37 0.65 -7.45
C ALA A 79 17.41 1.57 -6.23
N ASP A 80 16.79 1.13 -5.14
CA ASP A 80 16.90 1.77 -3.84
C ASP A 80 18.28 1.51 -3.22
N ASP A 81 18.89 2.54 -2.64
CA ASP A 81 20.09 2.40 -1.83
C ASP A 81 19.69 1.98 -0.40
N PRO A 82 19.95 0.74 0.02
CA PRO A 82 19.51 0.23 1.32
C PRO A 82 20.12 0.98 2.51
N LYS A 83 21.24 1.68 2.33
CA LYS A 83 21.95 2.40 3.41
C LYS A 83 21.46 3.84 3.59
N SER A 84 20.58 4.30 2.71
CA SER A 84 20.16 5.70 2.66
C SER A 84 18.98 6.05 3.56
N ALA A 85 18.34 5.05 4.19
CA ALA A 85 17.26 5.28 5.15
C ALA A 85 17.79 5.96 6.41
N ALA A 86 17.04 6.94 6.92
CA ALA A 86 17.40 7.65 8.15
C ALA A 86 17.47 6.72 9.38
N LEU A 87 16.61 5.70 9.43
CA LEU A 87 16.56 4.68 10.48
C LEU A 87 16.22 3.32 9.85
N LEU A 88 17.24 2.57 9.40
CA LEU A 88 17.06 1.29 8.70
C LEU A 88 16.10 0.30 9.40
N GLU A 89 16.18 0.23 10.74
CA GLU A 89 15.40 -0.70 11.57
C GLU A 89 13.94 -0.27 11.75
N ALA A 90 13.65 1.03 11.66
CA ALA A 90 12.31 1.59 11.88
C ALA A 90 11.54 1.85 10.58
N THR A 91 12.24 1.88 9.43
CA THR A 91 11.63 2.03 8.12
C THR A 91 10.66 0.86 7.86
N PRO A 92 9.40 1.10 7.45
CA PRO A 92 8.41 0.03 7.30
C PRO A 92 8.53 -0.73 5.96
N VAL A 93 9.17 -0.15 4.94
CA VAL A 93 9.26 -0.73 3.58
C VAL A 93 10.63 -1.38 3.33
N MET A 94 10.71 -2.39 2.46
CA MET A 94 12.00 -2.96 2.03
C MET A 94 12.51 -2.22 0.80
N PRO A 95 13.83 -2.01 0.67
CA PRO A 95 14.40 -1.45 -0.56
C PRO A 95 14.16 -2.42 -1.72
N ASN A 96 13.80 -1.91 -2.89
CA ASN A 96 13.55 -2.74 -4.07
C ASN A 96 14.48 -2.38 -5.24
N THR A 97 14.69 -3.34 -6.14
CA THR A 97 15.28 -3.09 -7.46
C THR A 97 14.30 -3.52 -8.54
N HIS A 98 13.95 -2.61 -9.43
CA HIS A 98 13.10 -2.86 -10.58
C HIS A 98 13.92 -2.68 -11.87
N THR A 99 13.90 -3.68 -12.74
CA THR A 99 14.52 -3.58 -14.07
C THR A 99 13.46 -3.81 -15.13
N VAL A 100 13.36 -2.88 -16.08
CA VAL A 100 12.51 -2.98 -17.26
C VAL A 100 13.39 -3.06 -18.49
N MET A 101 13.06 -3.98 -19.39
CA MET A 101 13.65 -4.06 -20.72
C MET A 101 12.52 -3.96 -21.75
N GLY A 102 12.70 -3.08 -22.74
CA GLY A 102 11.75 -2.85 -23.82
C GLY A 102 12.41 -3.09 -25.18
N LEU A 103 11.66 -3.68 -26.10
CA LEU A 103 12.00 -3.76 -27.52
C LEU A 103 10.80 -3.28 -28.32
N SER A 104 10.98 -2.21 -29.09
CA SER A 104 9.98 -1.68 -30.00
C SER A 104 10.48 -1.75 -31.43
N GLY A 105 9.59 -2.08 -32.34
CA GLY A 105 9.84 -2.21 -33.77
C GLY A 105 8.76 -1.50 -34.56
N ARG A 106 9.16 -0.76 -35.58
CA ARG A 106 8.26 -0.11 -36.52
C ARG A 106 8.73 -0.35 -37.94
N PHE A 107 7.79 -0.71 -38.80
CA PHE A 107 7.97 -0.89 -40.23
C PHE A 107 6.98 -0.02 -40.99
N ASP A 108 7.49 0.85 -41.85
CA ASP A 108 6.71 1.73 -42.71
C ASP A 108 7.10 1.53 -44.18
N SER A 109 6.16 1.10 -45.02
CA SER A 109 6.37 0.98 -46.46
C SER A 109 5.09 1.30 -47.21
N LYS A 110 5.15 2.25 -48.16
CA LYS A 110 4.08 2.74 -49.06
C LYS A 110 2.70 2.07 -48.87
N GLY A 111 1.94 2.55 -47.88
CA GLY A 111 0.57 2.12 -47.60
C GLY A 111 0.41 1.08 -46.47
N LEU A 112 1.51 0.56 -45.91
CA LEU A 112 1.55 -0.40 -44.81
C LEU A 112 2.43 0.13 -43.67
N SER A 113 1.85 0.25 -42.48
CA SER A 113 2.53 0.61 -41.22
C SER A 113 2.27 -0.51 -40.21
N ILE A 114 3.33 -1.13 -39.70
CA ILE A 114 3.28 -2.16 -38.66
C ILE A 114 4.15 -1.69 -37.50
N SER A 115 3.63 -1.80 -36.28
CA SER A 115 4.41 -1.58 -35.06
C SER A 115 4.17 -2.70 -34.06
N GLY A 116 5.16 -2.97 -33.23
CA GLY A 116 5.06 -3.93 -32.15
C GLY A 116 6.04 -3.60 -31.03
N ASP A 117 5.59 -3.87 -29.81
CA ASP A 117 6.32 -3.59 -28.58
C ASP A 117 6.32 -4.84 -27.70
N LEU A 118 7.47 -5.14 -27.11
CA LEU A 118 7.65 -6.18 -26.11
C LEU A 118 8.36 -5.56 -24.91
N ALA A 119 7.78 -5.75 -23.72
CA ALA A 119 8.39 -5.30 -22.47
C ALA A 119 8.46 -6.46 -21.47
N LEU A 120 9.59 -6.55 -20.78
CA LEU A 120 9.83 -7.47 -19.69
C LEU A 120 10.20 -6.66 -18.46
N SER A 121 9.62 -7.01 -17.32
CA SER A 121 10.00 -6.44 -16.02
C SER A 121 10.50 -7.53 -15.08
N HIS A 122 11.48 -7.18 -14.27
CA HIS A 122 12.01 -8.03 -13.22
C HIS A 122 12.16 -7.22 -11.93
N ASP A 123 11.46 -7.68 -10.90
CA ASP A 123 11.53 -7.16 -9.54
C ASP A 123 12.41 -8.06 -8.69
N GLN A 124 13.41 -7.45 -8.04
CA GLN A 124 14.29 -8.14 -7.12
C GLN A 124 14.25 -7.46 -5.75
N PHE A 125 13.55 -8.12 -4.82
CA PHE A 125 13.65 -7.84 -3.40
C PHE A 125 14.97 -8.42 -2.84
N PRO A 126 15.58 -7.79 -1.81
CA PRO A 126 16.87 -8.24 -1.28
C PRO A 126 16.83 -9.70 -0.82
N PHE A 127 17.73 -10.51 -1.36
CA PHE A 127 17.74 -11.95 -1.13
C PHE A 127 18.59 -12.37 0.08
N ASP A 128 19.52 -11.50 0.52
CA ASP A 128 20.39 -11.74 1.67
C ASP A 128 20.82 -10.42 2.36
N ASP A 129 21.06 -10.48 3.68
CA ASP A 129 21.40 -9.40 4.64
C ASP A 129 20.43 -8.22 4.88
N ASN A 130 19.51 -7.91 3.95
CA ASN A 130 18.48 -6.86 4.15
C ASN A 130 17.08 -7.42 4.43
N ARG A 131 16.98 -8.72 4.72
CA ARG A 131 15.74 -9.29 5.26
C ARG A 131 15.49 -8.62 6.60
N LYS A 132 14.47 -7.76 6.66
CA LYS A 132 14.02 -7.24 7.95
C LYS A 132 13.62 -8.46 8.78
N PRO A 133 14.34 -8.77 9.89
CA PRO A 133 13.81 -9.74 10.84
C PRO A 133 12.43 -9.21 11.21
N ASN A 134 11.40 -10.06 11.13
CA ASN A 134 10.00 -9.68 11.34
C ASN A 134 9.95 -8.55 12.37
N ALA A 135 9.64 -7.33 11.92
CA ALA A 135 9.59 -6.19 12.82
C ALA A 135 8.70 -6.64 13.98
N ALA A 136 9.19 -6.50 15.22
CA ALA A 136 8.44 -6.94 16.39
C ALA A 136 7.02 -6.42 16.22
N ASN A 137 6.04 -7.32 16.09
CA ASN A 137 4.66 -6.95 15.77
C ASN A 137 4.28 -5.80 16.69
N ALA A 138 4.09 -4.60 16.13
CA ALA A 138 3.91 -3.41 16.94
C ALA A 138 2.67 -3.63 17.81
N VAL A 139 2.89 -3.79 19.11
CA VAL A 139 1.81 -3.89 20.07
C VAL A 139 1.22 -2.49 20.22
N LEU A 140 0.03 -2.31 19.66
CA LEU A 140 -0.69 -1.03 19.64
C LEU A 140 -1.39 -0.75 20.97
N GLY A 141 -1.61 -1.79 21.77
CA GLY A 141 -2.25 -1.68 23.06
C GLY A 141 -2.20 -2.99 23.84
N VAL A 142 -2.28 -2.85 25.15
CA VAL A 142 -2.29 -3.97 26.10
C VAL A 142 -3.48 -3.80 27.02
N MET A 143 -4.25 -4.86 27.22
CA MET A 143 -5.38 -4.89 28.14
C MET A 143 -5.29 -6.13 29.02
N ALA A 144 -5.36 -5.93 30.34
CA ALA A 144 -5.68 -7.00 31.26
C ALA A 144 -7.19 -7.23 31.21
N ALA A 145 -7.61 -8.48 31.09
CA ALA A 145 -9.01 -8.84 30.99
C ALA A 145 -9.29 -10.11 31.81
N ALA A 146 -10.53 -10.30 32.23
CA ALA A 146 -10.97 -11.53 32.89
C ALA A 146 -12.11 -12.18 32.10
N ASP A 147 -12.20 -13.51 32.15
CA ASP A 147 -13.41 -14.20 31.71
C ASP A 147 -14.46 -14.27 32.84
N ALA A 148 -15.61 -14.86 32.52
CA ALA A 148 -16.73 -15.00 33.46
C ALA A 148 -16.40 -15.82 34.72
N ASN A 149 -15.31 -16.60 34.71
CA ASN A 149 -14.84 -17.34 35.87
C ASN A 149 -13.73 -16.58 36.62
N SER A 150 -13.59 -15.27 36.36
CA SER A 150 -12.51 -14.42 36.88
C SER A 150 -11.10 -14.90 36.51
N LYS A 151 -10.97 -15.70 35.44
CA LYS A 151 -9.65 -16.14 34.98
C LYS A 151 -8.96 -15.00 34.23
N PRO A 152 -7.72 -14.62 34.59
CA PRO A 152 -7.02 -13.50 33.98
C PRO A 152 -6.43 -13.85 32.61
N TYR A 153 -6.56 -12.92 31.68
CA TYR A 153 -5.99 -12.95 30.34
C TYR A 153 -5.24 -11.64 30.06
N LEU A 154 -4.17 -11.77 29.27
CA LEU A 154 -3.47 -10.66 28.67
C LEU A 154 -3.86 -10.57 27.20
N VAL A 155 -4.33 -9.39 26.79
CA VAL A 155 -4.73 -9.10 25.41
C VAL A 155 -3.74 -8.10 24.82
N LEU A 156 -3.16 -8.45 23.69
CA LEU A 156 -2.22 -7.62 22.92
C LEU A 156 -2.88 -7.25 21.59
N ALA A 157 -3.13 -5.96 21.36
CA ALA A 157 -3.57 -5.45 20.07
C ALA A 157 -2.39 -5.24 19.13
N HIS A 158 -2.55 -5.61 17.86
CA HIS A 158 -1.58 -5.34 16.80
C HIS A 158 -2.30 -4.91 15.51
N ARG A 159 -1.55 -4.58 14.46
CA ARG A 159 -2.11 -4.11 13.16
C ARG A 159 -2.89 -5.17 12.37
N ASP A 160 -3.03 -6.37 12.93
CA ASP A 160 -3.55 -7.55 12.23
C ASP A 160 -4.41 -8.42 13.18
N GLY A 161 -5.12 -7.76 14.09
CA GLY A 161 -6.01 -8.31 15.09
C GLY A 161 -5.50 -8.21 16.52
N ILE A 162 -5.82 -9.22 17.32
CA ILE A 162 -5.38 -9.35 18.71
C ILE A 162 -4.75 -10.71 18.97
N SER A 163 -3.88 -10.76 19.97
CA SER A 163 -3.36 -11.99 20.56
C SER A 163 -3.80 -12.06 22.02
N VAL A 164 -4.45 -13.15 22.41
CA VAL A 164 -4.98 -13.38 23.76
C VAL A 164 -4.29 -14.57 24.39
N GLY A 165 -3.70 -14.38 25.56
CA GLY A 165 -3.06 -15.45 26.33
C GLY A 165 -3.55 -15.48 27.77
N ALA A 166 -3.54 -16.64 28.42
CA ALA A 166 -3.76 -16.71 29.86
C ALA A 166 -2.60 -16.00 30.57
N ALA A 167 -2.92 -15.16 31.57
CA ALA A 167 -1.89 -14.39 32.26
C ALA A 167 -0.82 -15.32 32.87
N GLY A 168 0.45 -15.07 32.57
CA GLY A 168 1.59 -15.82 33.10
C GLY A 168 1.92 -17.15 32.40
N VAL A 169 1.16 -17.58 31.39
CA VAL A 169 1.35 -18.90 30.73
C VAL A 169 2.15 -18.81 29.42
N GLY A 170 2.26 -17.63 28.80
CA GLY A 170 3.08 -17.41 27.60
C GLY A 170 2.48 -17.92 26.29
N ASP A 171 1.42 -18.74 26.34
CA ASP A 171 0.70 -19.21 25.16
C ASP A 171 -0.36 -18.20 24.71
N PHE A 172 -0.17 -17.63 23.51
CA PHE A 172 -1.11 -16.71 22.89
C PHE A 172 -1.85 -17.34 21.72
N ARG A 173 -3.15 -17.04 21.63
CA ARG A 173 -3.98 -17.36 20.47
C ARG A 173 -4.32 -16.09 19.71
N ARG A 174 -4.22 -16.16 18.38
CA ARG A 174 -4.54 -15.06 17.49
C ARG A 174 -6.04 -15.00 17.19
N TYR A 175 -6.58 -13.79 17.14
CA TYR A 175 -7.95 -13.51 16.73
C TYR A 175 -7.96 -12.31 15.78
N GLY A 176 -8.58 -12.49 14.61
CA GLY A 176 -8.66 -11.47 13.57
C GLY A 176 -10.02 -11.45 12.88
N VAL A 177 -10.10 -10.85 11.70
CA VAL A 177 -11.37 -10.72 10.95
C VAL A 177 -12.00 -12.09 10.68
N GLY A 178 -11.21 -13.09 10.27
CA GLY A 178 -11.70 -14.46 10.06
C GLY A 178 -12.18 -15.18 11.33
N SER A 179 -11.95 -14.59 12.51
CA SER A 179 -12.44 -15.10 13.80
C SER A 179 -13.67 -14.34 14.29
N GLY A 180 -14.08 -13.25 13.63
CA GLY A 180 -15.22 -12.41 14.01
C GLY A 180 -14.85 -11.02 14.54
N LEU A 181 -13.64 -10.52 14.24
CA LEU A 181 -13.26 -9.12 14.51
C LEU A 181 -13.78 -8.21 13.38
N ALA A 182 -14.36 -7.06 13.71
CA ALA A 182 -14.96 -6.14 12.73
C ALA A 182 -13.94 -5.50 11.77
N GLY A 183 -12.66 -5.43 12.16
CA GLY A 183 -11.59 -4.88 11.33
C GLY A 183 -10.21 -5.36 11.79
N PRO A 184 -9.19 -5.33 10.91
CA PRO A 184 -7.86 -5.85 11.21
C PRO A 184 -7.08 -4.99 12.22
N VAL A 185 -7.34 -3.69 12.32
CA VAL A 185 -6.57 -2.81 13.21
C VAL A 185 -7.39 -2.48 14.45
N VAL A 186 -6.95 -2.96 15.62
CA VAL A 186 -7.56 -2.60 16.90
C VAL A 186 -6.94 -1.30 17.43
N ARG A 187 -7.78 -0.26 17.55
CA ARG A 187 -7.40 1.10 17.97
C ARG A 187 -7.55 1.32 19.47
N ALA A 188 -8.53 0.67 20.10
CA ALA A 188 -8.77 0.74 21.53
C ALA A 188 -9.42 -0.55 22.04
N MET A 189 -9.20 -0.85 23.32
CA MET A 189 -9.76 -2.03 23.99
C MET A 189 -10.29 -1.65 25.37
N ALA A 190 -11.40 -2.24 25.79
CA ALA A 190 -11.93 -2.09 27.14
C ALA A 190 -12.59 -3.39 27.61
N GLY A 191 -12.43 -3.71 28.89
CA GLY A 191 -13.15 -4.80 29.57
C GLY A 191 -14.21 -4.21 30.50
N SER A 192 -15.35 -4.89 30.62
CA SER A 192 -16.34 -4.59 31.66
C SER A 192 -16.15 -5.49 32.87
N ASP A 193 -16.09 -4.88 34.06
CA ASP A 193 -15.99 -5.56 35.35
C ASP A 193 -17.35 -5.64 36.08
N ASP A 194 -18.45 -5.30 35.40
CA ASP A 194 -19.82 -5.27 35.94
C ASP A 194 -20.49 -6.66 36.10
N GLY A 195 -19.71 -7.74 36.06
CA GLY A 195 -20.20 -9.12 36.09
C GLY A 195 -20.65 -9.67 34.74
N THR A 196 -20.66 -8.88 33.66
CA THR A 196 -20.88 -9.39 32.30
C THR A 196 -19.59 -9.89 31.63
N TYR A 197 -18.42 -9.44 32.12
CA TYR A 197 -17.09 -9.78 31.61
C TYR A 197 -16.99 -9.62 30.09
N THR A 198 -17.63 -8.57 29.57
CA THR A 198 -17.69 -8.26 28.14
C THR A 198 -16.44 -7.51 27.72
N TRP A 199 -15.83 -7.91 26.61
CA TRP A 199 -14.67 -7.24 26.04
C TRP A 199 -15.06 -6.47 24.79
N PHE A 200 -14.60 -5.23 24.69
CA PHE A 200 -14.88 -4.31 23.60
C PHE A 200 -13.60 -3.98 22.84
N PHE A 201 -13.68 -4.06 21.51
CA PHE A 201 -12.59 -3.76 20.60
C PHE A 201 -13.07 -2.73 19.59
N ALA A 202 -12.53 -1.51 19.68
CA ALA A 202 -12.72 -0.49 18.66
C ALA A 202 -11.74 -0.76 17.52
N THR A 203 -12.28 -1.12 16.35
CA THR A 203 -11.50 -1.42 15.14
C THR A 203 -11.74 -0.37 14.07
N ASP A 204 -10.89 -0.36 13.04
CA ASP A 204 -11.10 0.42 11.83
C ASP A 204 -12.37 0.04 11.05
N GLY A 205 -12.89 -1.18 11.23
CA GLY A 205 -14.17 -1.65 10.67
C GLY A 205 -15.38 -1.47 11.60
N GLY A 206 -15.22 -0.80 12.75
CA GLY A 206 -16.29 -0.59 13.74
C GLY A 206 -16.04 -1.29 15.08
N LEU A 207 -17.08 -1.40 15.91
CA LEU A 207 -16.99 -2.00 17.25
C LEU A 207 -17.24 -3.50 17.22
N THR A 208 -16.32 -4.28 17.81
CA THR A 208 -16.56 -5.69 18.14
C THR A 208 -16.77 -5.83 19.64
N GLY A 209 -17.91 -6.36 20.06
CA GLY A 209 -18.16 -6.76 21.44
C GLY A 209 -18.17 -8.27 21.56
N ARG A 210 -17.50 -8.81 22.58
CA ARG A 210 -17.57 -10.24 22.92
C ARG A 210 -18.06 -10.41 24.36
N ALA A 211 -19.25 -10.98 24.50
CA ALA A 211 -19.82 -11.39 25.78
C ALA A 211 -20.02 -12.91 25.82
N ARG A 212 -19.77 -13.51 26.99
CA ARG A 212 -20.03 -14.92 27.38
C ARG A 212 -19.50 -16.05 26.46
N SER A 213 -18.55 -16.82 26.99
CA SER A 213 -18.56 -18.30 26.92
C SER A 213 -17.71 -18.89 28.04
N THR A 214 -18.25 -19.86 28.78
CA THR A 214 -17.60 -20.59 29.89
C THR A 214 -16.47 -21.51 29.42
N THR A 215 -16.32 -21.69 28.10
CA THR A 215 -15.28 -22.50 27.47
C THR A 215 -14.90 -21.87 26.13
N TRP A 216 -13.62 -21.87 25.77
CA TRP A 216 -13.20 -21.63 24.39
C TRP A 216 -13.65 -22.81 23.51
N ALA A 217 -14.94 -22.86 23.17
CA ALA A 217 -15.51 -23.75 22.17
C ALA A 217 -16.11 -22.90 21.05
N ILE A 218 -15.78 -23.31 19.83
CA ILE A 218 -16.03 -22.63 18.56
C ILE A 218 -17.55 -22.58 18.27
N GLY A 219 -18.04 -21.41 17.85
CA GLY A 219 -19.28 -21.26 17.08
C GLY A 219 -20.55 -20.96 17.89
N ARG A 220 -21.01 -19.70 17.85
CA ARG A 220 -22.27 -19.28 17.20
C ARG A 220 -22.48 -17.78 17.41
N GLU A 221 -22.86 -17.15 16.32
CA GLU A 221 -23.08 -15.73 16.09
C GLU A 221 -24.36 -15.25 16.80
N TYR A 222 -24.33 -14.05 17.38
CA TYR A 222 -25.53 -13.29 17.73
C TYR A 222 -25.38 -11.85 17.25
N THR A 223 -25.96 -11.56 16.09
CA THR A 223 -26.21 -10.19 15.62
C THR A 223 -27.43 -9.64 16.34
N LEU A 224 -27.25 -8.68 17.24
CA LEU A 224 -28.37 -7.93 17.83
C LEU A 224 -28.89 -6.91 16.81
N ARG A 225 -30.10 -7.10 16.30
CA ARG A 225 -30.84 -6.07 15.55
C ARG A 225 -31.73 -5.28 16.53
N PRO A 226 -31.85 -3.94 16.40
CA PRO A 226 -32.75 -3.13 17.23
C PRO A 226 -34.22 -3.45 16.93
N GLY A 227 -35.02 -3.59 17.99
CA GLY A 227 -36.44 -3.94 17.93
C GLY A 227 -37.33 -2.84 17.33
N SER A 228 -38.38 -3.27 16.64
CA SER A 228 -39.57 -2.49 16.32
C SER A 228 -40.73 -2.94 17.22
N PRO A 229 -41.71 -2.07 17.54
CA PRO A 229 -42.59 -2.23 18.69
C PRO A 229 -43.72 -3.23 18.42
N ALA A 230 -44.12 -3.97 19.45
CA ALA A 230 -45.32 -4.81 19.43
C ALA A 230 -46.57 -3.94 19.59
N MET A 231 -47.46 -3.98 18.61
CA MET A 231 -48.88 -3.65 18.76
C MET A 231 -49.64 -4.92 19.18
N THR A 232 -50.70 -4.67 19.95
CA THR A 232 -51.74 -5.55 20.52
C THR A 232 -51.36 -6.41 21.73
#